data_AF-A0A6P1BCS1-F1
#
_entry.id   AF-A0A6P1BCS1-F1
#
_cell.length_a   1.000
_cell.length_b   1.000
_cell.length_c   1.000
_cell.angle_alpha   90.00
_cell.angle_beta   90.00
_cell.angle_gamma   90.00
#
_symmetry.space_group_name_H-M   'P 1'
#
loop_
_entity.id
_entity.type
_entity.pdbx_description
1 polymer ?
#
loop_
_entity_poly.entity_id
_entity_poly.type
_entity_poly.pdbx_seq_one_letter_code
_entity_poly.pdbx_strand_id
1 'polypeptide(L)' 'MSQSQTAQAQHLPVATRQVGRLAQSLMAMTLGLFIVGVVGFSHIDVIHNAAHDVRHSNAFPCH' A
#
# COMPACT_ATOMS: atom_id res chain seq x y z
N MET A 1 7.09 43.11 -9.94
CA MET A 1 7.56 41.80 -10.45
C MET A 1 7.70 40.88 -9.24
N SER A 2 6.92 39.81 -9.25
CA SER A 2 6.64 38.92 -8.12
C SER A 2 7.87 38.19 -7.62
N GLN A 3 8.09 38.19 -6.30
CA GLN A 3 9.04 37.29 -5.67
C GLN A 3 8.46 35.86 -5.74
N SER A 4 9.11 35.04 -6.54
CA SER A 4 8.86 33.61 -6.67
C SER A 4 9.12 32.93 -5.33
N GLN A 5 8.06 32.54 -4.63
CA GLN A 5 8.13 31.66 -3.47
C GLN A 5 8.61 30.28 -3.93
N THR A 6 9.92 30.06 -3.90
CA THR A 6 10.51 28.72 -3.97
C THR A 6 10.04 27.95 -2.75
N ALA A 7 9.30 26.86 -2.96
CA ALA A 7 8.78 26.00 -1.91
C ALA A 7 9.86 25.68 -0.86
N GLN A 8 9.67 26.17 0.36
CA GLN A 8 10.49 25.86 1.51
C GLN A 8 10.36 24.35 1.78
N ALA A 9 11.32 23.53 1.33
CA ALA A 9 11.42 22.15 1.76
C ALA A 9 11.76 22.16 3.25
N GLN A 10 10.74 21.97 4.09
CA GLN A 10 10.89 21.90 5.54
C GLN A 10 11.87 20.77 5.87
N HIS A 11 13.02 21.14 6.45
CA HIS A 11 14.05 20.20 6.91
C HIS A 11 13.55 19.50 8.19
N LEU A 12 12.55 18.63 8.05
CA LEU A 12 12.13 17.74 9.14
C LEU A 12 13.32 16.86 9.51
N PRO A 13 13.63 16.70 10.81
CA PRO A 13 14.76 15.88 11.23
C PRO A 13 14.65 14.50 10.59
N VAL A 14 15.75 14.01 10.03
CA VAL A 14 15.82 12.71 9.33
C VAL A 14 15.16 11.61 10.17
N ALA A 15 15.32 11.64 11.50
CA ALA A 15 14.67 10.73 12.44
C ALA A 15 13.14 10.69 12.31
N THR A 16 12.45 11.84 12.27
CA THR A 16 10.98 11.89 12.11
C THR A 16 10.54 11.33 10.75
N ARG A 17 11.33 11.57 9.70
CA ARG A 17 11.06 11.03 8.36
C ARG A 17 11.27 9.52 8.31
N GLN A 18 12.26 8.98 9.00
CA GLN A 18 12.51 7.53 9.11
C GLN A 18 11.39 6.83 9.89
N VAL A 19 10.95 7.39 11.03
CA VAL A 19 9.84 6.84 11.81
C VAL A 19 8.54 6.81 10.99
N GLY A 20 8.25 7.87 10.23
CA GLY A 20 7.09 7.89 9.33
C GLY A 20 7.15 6.79 8.26
N ARG A 21 8.32 6.59 7.63
CA ARG A 21 8.51 5.53 6.63
C ARG A 21 8.36 4.13 7.22
N LEU A 22 8.92 3.90 8.40
CA LEU A 22 8.78 2.63 9.11
C LEU A 22 7.31 2.37 9.46
N ALA A 23 6.61 3.35 10.03
CA ALA A 23 5.19 3.23 10.35
C ALA A 23 4.33 2.95 9.09
N GLN A 24 4.58 3.64 7.98
CA GLN A 24 3.90 3.37 6.71
C GLN A 24 4.21 1.97 6.18
N SER A 25 5.46 1.51 6.25
CA SER A 25 5.84 0.17 5.80
C SER A 25 5.19 -0.92 6.65
N LEU A 26 5.15 -0.74 7.98
CA LEU A 26 4.50 -1.67 8.90
C LEU A 26 3.00 -1.71 8.64
N MET A 27 2.36 -0.56 8.44
CA MET A 27 0.94 -0.51 8.09
C MET A 27 0.64 -1.22 6.76
N ALA A 28 1.49 -1.03 5.74
CA ALA A 28 1.34 -1.73 4.47
C ALA A 28 1.52 -3.24 4.62
N MET A 29 2.50 -3.68 5.42
CA MET A 29 2.73 -5.11 5.71
C MET A 29 1.56 -5.72 6.49
N THR A 30 1.07 -5.06 7.54
CA THR A 30 -0.08 -5.57 8.31
C THR A 30 -1.33 -5.63 7.48
N LEU A 31 -1.59 -4.63 6.64
CA LEU A 31 -2.71 -4.64 5.69
C LEU A 31 -2.58 -5.79 4.68
N GLY A 32 -1.38 -5.99 4.10
CA GLY A 32 -1.14 -7.08 3.18
C GLY A 32 -1.37 -8.45 3.81
N LEU A 33 -0.83 -8.67 5.01
CA LEU A 33 -1.05 -9.90 5.79
C LEU A 33 -2.52 -10.10 6.13
N PHE A 34 -3.24 -9.03 6.48
CA PHE A 34 -4.67 -9.08 6.76
C PHE A 34 -5.46 -9.52 5.53
N ILE A 35 -5.20 -8.93 4.36
CA ILE A 35 -5.88 -9.29 3.11
C ILE A 35 -5.63 -10.76 2.76
N VAL A 36 -4.37 -11.20 2.78
CA VAL A 36 -4.00 -12.59 2.49
C VAL A 36 -4.64 -13.56 3.49
N GLY A 37 -4.64 -13.20 4.78
CA GLY A 37 -5.26 -14.02 5.82
C GLY A 37 -6.77 -14.13 5.68
N VAL A 38 -7.46 -13.01 5.48
CA VAL A 38 -8.93 -12.99 5.33
C VAL A 38 -9.35 -13.78 4.10
N VAL A 39 -8.72 -13.51 2.96
CA VAL A 39 -9.06 -14.19 1.71
C VAL A 39 -8.71 -15.68 1.79
N GLY A 40 -7.48 -16.01 2.21
CA GLY A 40 -6.95 -17.38 2.19
C GLY A 40 -7.54 -18.33 3.23
N PHE A 41 -8.15 -17.82 4.30
CA PHE A 41 -8.85 -18.62 5.32
C PHE A 41 -10.35 -18.33 5.39
N SER A 42 -10.89 -17.59 4.42
CA SER A 42 -12.34 -17.33 4.33
C SER A 42 -13.09 -18.64 4.13
N HIS A 43 -14.08 -18.89 4.99
CA HIS A 43 -15.10 -19.93 4.78
C HIS A 43 -16.17 -19.52 3.76
N ILE A 44 -16.16 -18.25 3.33
CA ILE A 44 -17.09 -17.73 2.34
C ILE A 44 -16.45 -17.93 0.96
N ASP A 45 -16.98 -18.89 0.20
CA ASP A 45 -16.48 -19.27 -1.13
C ASP A 45 -16.39 -18.07 -2.08
N VAL A 46 -17.30 -17.09 -1.96
CA VAL A 46 -17.32 -15.89 -2.83
C VAL A 46 -16.03 -15.06 -2.70
N ILE A 47 -15.46 -14.95 -1.50
CA ILE A 47 -14.26 -14.14 -1.25
C ILE A 47 -13.03 -14.85 -1.80
N HIS A 48 -12.94 -16.16 -1.61
CA HIS A 48 -11.87 -16.98 -2.17
C HIS A 48 -11.90 -16.96 -3.70
N ASN A 49 -13.06 -17.18 -4.30
CA ASN A 49 -13.23 -17.18 -5.76
C ASN A 49 -12.90 -15.81 -6.37
N ALA A 50 -13.36 -14.72 -5.76
CA ALA A 50 -13.01 -13.37 -6.22
C ALA A 50 -11.50 -13.12 -6.22
N ALA A 51 -10.77 -13.62 -5.22
CA ALA A 51 -9.31 -13.49 -5.20
C ALA A 51 -8.60 -14.35 -6.25
N HIS A 52 -9.11 -15.55 -6.52
CA HIS A 52 -8.63 -16.38 -7.64
C HIS A 52 -8.86 -15.68 -8.99
N ASP A 53 -10.02 -15.07 -9.20
CA ASP A 53 -10.37 -14.34 -10.42
C ASP A 53 -9.48 -13.10 -10.63
N VAL A 54 -9.19 -12.36 -9.54
CA VAL A 54 -8.25 -11.24 -9.57
C VAL A 54 -6.85 -11.72 -9.94
N ARG A 55 -6.35 -12.81 -9.33
CA ARG A 55 -5.04 -13.37 -9.68
C ARG A 55 -4.97 -13.82 -11.14
N HIS A 56 -6.03 -14.42 -11.68
CA HIS A 56 -6.11 -14.76 -13.10
C HIS A 56 -6.09 -13.50 -13.97
N SER A 57 -6.85 -12.46 -13.61
CA SER A 57 -6.89 -11.19 -14.32
C SER A 57 -5.55 -10.43 -14.28
N ASN A 58 -4.82 -10.51 -13.17
CA ASN A 58 -3.49 -9.91 -13.00
C ASN A 58 -2.36 -10.68 -13.73
N ALA A 59 -2.61 -11.91 -14.15
CA ALA A 59 -1.64 -12.74 -14.87
C ALA A 59 -1.76 -12.64 -16.41
N PHE A 60 -2.76 -11.92 -16.93
CA PHE A 60 -2.90 -11.68 -18.37
C PHE A 60 -2.14 -10.41 -18.80
N PRO A 61 -1.44 -10.44 -19.95
CA PRO A 61 -0.81 -9.25 -20.51
C PRO A 61 -1.89 -8.23 -20.89
N CYS A 62 -1.86 -7.07 -20.24
CA CYS A 62 -2.46 -5.87 -20.81
C CYS A 62 -1.62 -5.49 -22.04
N HIS A 63 -2.17 -5.71 -23.23
CA HIS A 63 -1.78 -4.92 -24.39
C HIS A 63 -2.48 -3.57 -24.29
#